data_AF-A0A1B8XS60-F1
#
_entry.id   AF-A0A1B8XS60-F1
#
_cell.length_a   1.000
_cell.length_b   1.000
_cell.length_c   1.000
_cell.angle_alpha   90.00
_cell.angle_beta   90.00
_cell.angle_gamma   90.00
#
_symmetry.space_group_name_H-M   'P 1'
#
loop_
_entity.id
_entity.type
_entity.pdbx_description
1 polymer ?
#
loop_
_entity_poly.entity_id
_entity_poly.type
_entity_poly.pdbx_seq_one_letter_code
_entity_poly.pdbx_strand_id
1 'polypeptide(L)'
;CQCDIGGSIGLACHEKTGACQCRENVQGSQCNQPTPGHYFPDLHHLRYEVEDGVTEDGRPVRFGYNPLEFENFSWRGYAQMSPFQ
;
A
#
# COMPACT_ATOMS: atom_id res chain seq x y z
N CYS A 1 9.54 14.10 24.49
CA CYS A 1 9.14 12.79 23.97
C CYS A 1 8.94 12.82 22.45
N GLN A 2 8.09 13.68 21.86
CA GLN A 2 7.89 13.75 20.39
C GLN A 2 7.63 12.37 19.74
N CYS A 3 6.91 11.49 20.43
CA CYS A 3 6.59 10.17 19.89
C CYS A 3 5.65 10.29 18.69
N ASP A 4 5.94 9.54 17.62
CA ASP A 4 5.13 9.50 16.42
C ASP A 4 3.73 8.95 16.72
N ILE A 5 2.69 9.66 16.31
CA ILE A 5 1.30 9.32 16.64
C ILE A 5 0.83 8.01 15.97
N GLY A 6 1.40 7.65 14.82
CA GLY A 6 1.06 6.43 14.10
C GLY A 6 1.94 5.25 14.51
N GLY A 7 3.23 5.50 14.74
CA GLY A 7 4.25 4.48 14.99
C GLY A 7 4.46 4.12 16.46
N SER A 8 4.05 4.96 17.41
CA SER A 8 4.14 4.67 18.84
C SER A 8 2.83 4.09 19.43
N ILE A 9 2.95 3.43 20.58
CA ILE A 9 1.81 2.95 21.37
C ILE A 9 1.13 4.11 22.12
N GLY A 10 1.90 5.16 22.45
CA GLY A 10 1.39 6.36 23.09
C GLY A 10 2.43 7.48 23.12
N LEU A 11 2.02 8.65 23.62
CA LEU A 11 2.84 9.86 23.60
C LEU A 11 3.86 9.97 24.74
N ALA A 12 3.79 9.06 25.71
CA ALA A 12 4.73 8.98 26.81
C ALA A 12 6.04 8.33 26.33
N CYS A 13 7.16 8.82 26.86
CA CYS A 13 8.48 8.24 26.62
C CYS A 13 9.14 7.81 27.94
N HIS A 14 10.11 6.91 27.83
CA HIS A 14 10.86 6.42 28.97
C HIS A 14 11.64 7.56 29.64
N GLU A 15 11.45 7.74 30.95
CA GLU A 15 11.90 8.93 31.69
C GLU A 15 13.40 9.20 31.59
N LYS A 16 14.23 8.14 31.52
CA LYS A 16 15.70 8.27 31.49
C LYS A 16 16.29 8.41 30.09
N THR A 17 15.67 7.77 29.09
CA THR A 17 16.25 7.66 27.74
C THR A 17 15.54 8.54 26.72
N GLY A 18 14.34 9.03 27.05
CA GLY A 18 13.49 9.75 26.12
C GLY A 18 12.91 8.88 24.99
N ALA A 19 13.14 7.57 25.02
CA ALA A 19 12.70 6.65 23.97
C ALA A 19 11.20 6.34 24.09
N CYS A 20 10.51 6.38 22.96
CA CYS A 20 9.10 6.03 22.85
C CYS A 20 8.91 4.51 22.75
N GLN A 21 7.73 4.02 23.14
CA GLN A 21 7.35 2.63 22.94
C GLN A 21 6.75 2.46 21.55
N CYS A 22 7.43 1.73 20.67
CA CYS A 22 7.03 1.56 19.27
C CYS A 22 6.06 0.40 19.06
N ARG A 23 5.22 0.52 18.04
CA ARG A 23 4.42 -0.58 17.50
C ARG A 23 5.31 -1.60 16.80
N GLU A 24 4.74 -2.76 16.50
CA GLU A 24 5.42 -3.82 15.75
C GLU A 24 5.95 -3.29 14.42
N ASN A 25 7.16 -3.69 14.04
CA ASN A 25 7.86 -3.31 12.82
C ASN A 25 8.19 -1.81 12.66
N VAL A 26 8.11 -1.05 13.76
CA VAL A 26 8.48 0.36 13.84
C VAL A 26 9.64 0.53 14.84
N GLN A 27 10.57 1.43 14.52
CA GLN A 27 11.77 1.70 15.30
C GLN A 27 12.13 3.19 15.32
N GLY A 28 13.24 3.50 16.01
CA GLY A 28 13.73 4.85 16.25
C GLY A 28 13.28 5.37 17.61
N SER A 29 14.02 6.33 18.17
CA SER A 29 13.70 6.90 19.50
C SER A 29 12.31 7.54 19.57
N GLN A 30 11.80 8.00 18.42
CA GLN A 30 10.48 8.60 18.25
C GLN A 30 9.48 7.67 17.53
N CYS A 31 9.86 6.43 17.20
CA CYS A 31 9.01 5.47 16.47
C CYS A 31 8.56 5.96 15.07
N ASN A 32 9.47 6.58 14.32
CA ASN A 32 9.18 7.22 13.04
C ASN A 32 9.86 6.55 11.84
N GLN A 33 10.42 5.35 12.01
CA GLN A 33 11.10 4.60 10.95
C GLN A 33 10.65 3.14 10.96
N PRO A 34 10.54 2.48 9.80
CA PRO A 34 10.28 1.04 9.79
C PRO A 34 11.54 0.28 10.22
N THR A 35 11.37 -0.88 10.84
CA THR A 35 12.48 -1.82 11.06
C THR A 35 13.03 -2.36 9.74
N PRO A 36 14.30 -2.80 9.68
CA PRO A 36 14.83 -3.48 8.50
C PRO A 36 13.90 -4.60 8.01
N GLY A 37 13.67 -4.66 6.70
CA GLY A 37 12.74 -5.60 6.08
C GLY A 37 11.27 -5.16 6.06
N HIS A 38 10.95 -3.99 6.62
CA HIS A 38 9.61 -3.42 6.62
C HIS A 38 9.58 -2.04 5.95
N TYR A 39 8.39 -1.58 5.59
CA TYR A 39 8.15 -0.26 5.00
C TYR A 39 6.80 0.29 5.46
N PHE A 40 6.62 1.60 5.32
CA PHE A 40 5.31 2.21 5.46
C PHE A 40 4.62 2.18 4.10
N PRO A 41 3.47 1.50 3.95
CA PRO A 41 2.76 1.46 2.69
C PRO A 41 2.29 2.86 2.30
N ASP A 42 2.30 3.15 1.01
CA ASP A 42 1.61 4.32 0.49
C ASP A 42 0.08 4.11 0.52
N LEU A 43 -0.66 5.17 0.19
CA LEU A 43 -2.12 5.13 0.16
C LEU A 43 -2.69 4.21 -0.95
N HIS A 44 -1.87 3.77 -1.90
CA HIS A 44 -2.25 2.95 -3.05
C HIS A 44 -1.73 1.51 -2.94
N HIS A 45 -1.25 1.10 -1.76
CA HIS A 45 -0.67 -0.22 -1.55
C HIS A 45 -1.63 -1.37 -1.91
N LEU A 46 -2.92 -1.19 -1.65
CA LEU A 46 -3.97 -2.14 -2.04
C LEU A 46 -4.44 -1.82 -3.47
N ARG A 47 -3.68 -2.29 -4.46
CA ARG A 47 -4.01 -2.17 -5.87
C ARG A 47 -4.53 -3.50 -6.41
N TYR A 48 -5.71 -3.48 -7.01
CA TYR A 48 -6.32 -4.64 -7.66
C TYR A 48 -6.47 -4.36 -9.14
N GLU A 49 -5.86 -5.21 -9.95
CA GLU A 49 -5.85 -5.08 -11.39
C GLU A 49 -7.12 -5.64 -12.00
N VAL A 50 -7.90 -4.79 -12.67
CA VAL A 50 -9.17 -5.22 -13.28
C VAL A 50 -8.90 -6.22 -14.42
N GLU A 51 -7.75 -6.14 -15.08
CA GLU A 51 -7.34 -7.12 -16.08
C GLU A 51 -7.13 -8.54 -15.54
N ASP A 52 -6.94 -8.72 -14.23
CA ASP A 52 -6.89 -10.04 -13.57
C ASP A 52 -8.26 -10.53 -13.10
N GLY A 53 -9.32 -9.75 -13.37
CA GLY A 53 -10.69 -10.11 -13.06
C GLY A 53 -11.24 -11.23 -13.92
N VAL A 54 -12.40 -11.75 -13.50
CA VAL A 54 -13.23 -12.67 -14.26
C VAL A 54 -14.62 -12.06 -14.47
N THR A 55 -15.26 -12.43 -15.57
CA THR A 55 -16.65 -12.05 -15.88
C THR A 55 -17.61 -12.92 -15.06
N GLU A 56 -18.91 -12.59 -15.10
CA GLU A 56 -19.94 -13.38 -14.38
C GLU A 56 -19.95 -14.85 -14.81
N ASP A 57 -19.63 -15.11 -16.07
CA ASP A 57 -19.52 -16.45 -16.66
C ASP A 57 -18.22 -17.18 -16.25
N GLY A 58 -17.37 -16.56 -15.43
CA GLY A 58 -16.08 -17.09 -14.98
C GLY A 58 -14.97 -17.00 -16.03
N ARG A 59 -15.17 -16.27 -17.13
CA ARG A 59 -14.14 -16.08 -18.16
C ARG A 59 -13.16 -14.97 -17.76
N PRO A 60 -11.88 -15.05 -18.12
CA PRO A 60 -10.95 -13.94 -17.88
C PRO A 60 -11.41 -12.65 -18.57
N VAL A 61 -11.26 -11.52 -17.90
CA VAL A 61 -11.46 -10.20 -18.48
C VAL A 61 -10.54 -10.00 -19.68
N ARG A 62 -11.06 -9.42 -20.76
CA ARG A 62 -10.22 -9.01 -21.90
C ARG A 62 -9.53 -7.70 -21.56
N PHE A 63 -8.23 -7.62 -21.83
CA PHE A 63 -7.44 -6.41 -21.62
C PHE A 63 -6.76 -5.96 -22.91
N GLY A 64 -6.59 -4.65 -23.04
CA GLY A 64 -5.78 -4.00 -24.05
C GLY A 64 -4.50 -3.43 -23.46
N TYR A 65 -3.52 -3.16 -24.33
CA TYR A 65 -2.28 -2.46 -24.00
C TYR A 65 -2.00 -1.45 -25.10
N ASN A 66 -2.22 -0.17 -24.81
CA ASN A 66 -1.89 0.92 -25.70
C ASN A 66 -1.64 2.19 -24.87
N PRO A 67 -0.38 2.58 -24.66
CA PRO A 67 -0.04 3.78 -23.90
C PRO A 67 -0.64 5.07 -24.49
N LEU A 68 -0.93 5.12 -25.79
CA LEU A 68 -1.56 6.29 -26.42
C LEU A 68 -3.07 6.39 -26.13
N GLU A 69 -3.68 5.29 -25.68
CA GLU A 69 -5.11 5.22 -25.35
C GLU A 69 -5.33 5.31 -23.83
N PHE A 70 -4.46 4.66 -23.06
CA PHE A 70 -4.46 4.71 -21.60
C PHE A 70 -3.02 4.70 -21.06
N GLU A 71 -2.57 5.86 -20.59
CA GLU A 71 -1.23 6.05 -20.03
C GLU A 71 -1.13 5.53 -18.59
N ASN A 72 0.09 5.24 -18.14
CA ASN A 72 0.41 4.95 -16.73
C ASN A 72 -0.38 3.78 -16.11
N PHE A 73 -0.71 2.74 -16.90
CA PHE A 73 -1.24 1.51 -16.34
C PHE A 73 -0.30 0.91 -15.29
N SER A 74 -0.90 0.22 -14.33
CA SER A 74 -0.23 -0.42 -13.21
C SER A 74 0.77 -1.49 -13.60
N TRP A 75 0.36 -2.23 -14.62
CA TRP A 75 0.72 -3.62 -14.79
C TRP A 75 0.63 -3.97 -16.27
N ARG A 76 -0.34 -4.79 -16.69
CA ARG A 76 -0.41 -5.27 -18.08
C ARG A 76 -1.16 -4.33 -19.00
N GLY A 77 -2.11 -3.55 -18.50
CA GLY A 77 -2.83 -2.59 -19.33
C GLY A 77 -4.14 -2.12 -18.71
N TYR A 78 -5.22 -2.21 -19.48
CA TYR A 78 -6.56 -1.80 -19.06
C TYR A 78 -7.60 -2.84 -19.50
N ALA A 79 -8.59 -3.07 -18.64
CA ALA A 79 -9.74 -3.88 -19.00
C ALA A 79 -10.57 -3.17 -20.07
N GLN A 80 -10.88 -3.86 -21.16
CA GLN A 80 -11.91 -3.39 -22.09
C GLN A 80 -13.26 -3.81 -21.52
N MET A 81 -14.20 -2.87 -21.40
CA MET A 81 -15.56 -3.15 -20.98
C MET A 81 -16.45 -3.12 -22.22
N SER A 82 -16.97 -4.27 -22.63
CA SER A 82 -17.90 -4.37 -23.76
C SER A 82 -19.15 -5.15 -23.35
N PRO A 83 -20.31 -4.92 -23.99
CA PRO A 83 -21.52 -5.72 -23.74
C PRO A 83 -21.39 -7.20 -24.13
N PHE A 84 -20.31 -7.58 -24.82
CA PHE A 84 -20.04 -8.94 -25.28
C PHE A 84 -19.11 -9.71 -24.34
N GLN A 85 -18.93 -9.20 -23.13
CA GLN A 85 -17.98 -9.69 -22.13
C GLN A 85 -18.71 -10.29 -20.94
#